data_AF-A0A317H826-F1
#
_entry.id   AF-A0A317H826-F1
#
_cell.length_a   1.000
_cell.length_b   1.000
_cell.length_c   1.000
_cell.angle_alpha   90.00
_cell.angle_beta   90.00
_cell.angle_gamma   90.00
#
_symmetry.space_group_name_H-M   'P 1'
#
loop_
_entity.id
_entity.type
_entity.pdbx_description
1 polymer ?
#
loop_
_entity_poly.entity_id
_entity_poly.type
_entity_poly.pdbx_seq_one_letter_code
_entity_poly.pdbx_strand_id
1 'polypeptide(L)'
;MRSKAEYNAYKRKYRSENPEYRDKEKKRQARASIERKERVLTHYGGGKVKCRWEGCGVSDIDVLSIDHVFDDGAEHREKICGSKHTKVDIYRWLEANGFPEGYQTLCLNHQFKKEILRRKRERKWM
;
A
#
# COMPACT_ATOMS: atom_id res chain seq x y z
N MET A 1 -1.70 -6.39 36.59
CA MET A 1 -1.39 -6.37 35.13
C MET A 1 -0.59 -5.12 34.82
N ARG A 2 0.38 -5.16 33.89
CA ARG A 2 1.09 -3.95 33.45
C ARG A 2 0.15 -3.06 32.62
N SER A 3 0.20 -1.75 32.83
CA SER A 3 -0.47 -0.77 31.97
C SER A 3 0.12 -0.79 30.56
N LYS A 4 -0.62 -0.26 29.59
CA LYS A 4 -0.16 -0.16 28.19
C LYS A 4 1.12 0.68 28.06
N ALA A 5 1.28 1.72 28.88
CA ALA A 5 2.47 2.55 28.92
C ALA A 5 3.69 1.77 29.44
N GLU A 6 3.54 1.05 30.55
CA GLU A 6 4.60 0.23 31.14
C GLU A 6 5.03 -0.90 30.20
N TYR A 7 4.07 -1.54 29.53
CA TYR A 7 4.36 -2.58 28.53
C TYR A 7 5.14 -2.04 27.33
N ASN A 8 4.81 -0.84 26.85
CA ASN A 8 5.53 -0.19 25.76
C ASN A 8 6.94 0.23 26.16
N ALA A 9 7.11 0.78 27.36
CA ALA A 9 8.42 1.14 27.92
C ALA A 9 9.32 -0.09 28.05
N TYR A 10 8.77 -1.20 28.58
CA TYR A 10 9.45 -2.49 28.65
C TYR A 10 9.91 -2.96 27.25
N LYS A 11 9.04 -2.95 26.24
CA LYS A 11 9.42 -3.34 24.86
C LYS A 11 10.51 -2.46 24.28
N ARG A 12 10.51 -1.16 24.58
CA ARG A 12 11.52 -0.23 24.07
C ARG A 12 12.88 -0.57 24.67
N LYS A 13 12.95 -0.75 25.99
CA LYS A 13 14.16 -1.17 26.72
C LYS A 13 14.67 -2.53 26.23
N TYR A 14 13.78 -3.51 26.11
CA TYR A 14 14.14 -4.84 25.60
C TYR A 14 14.75 -4.77 24.18
N ARG A 15 14.19 -3.95 23.29
CA ARG A 15 14.72 -3.75 21.94
C ARG A 15 16.07 -3.04 21.90
N SER A 16 16.35 -2.13 22.84
CA SER A 16 17.67 -1.46 22.90
C SER A 16 18.74 -2.39 23.45
N GLU A 17 18.41 -3.22 24.43
CA GLU A 17 19.34 -4.17 25.07
C GLU A 17 19.59 -5.42 24.22
N ASN A 18 18.71 -5.73 23.25
CA ASN A 18 18.79 -6.93 22.41
C ASN A 18 18.79 -6.54 20.92
N PRO A 19 19.90 -6.05 20.36
CA PRO A 19 19.97 -5.63 18.96
C PRO A 19 19.66 -6.76 17.97
N GLU A 20 20.05 -8.00 18.29
CA GLU A 20 19.71 -9.17 17.46
C GLU A 20 18.20 -9.42 17.38
N TYR A 21 17.49 -9.21 18.49
CA TYR A 21 16.02 -9.33 18.51
C TYR A 21 15.39 -8.29 17.59
N ARG A 22 15.88 -7.05 17.65
CA ARG A 22 15.44 -5.97 16.76
C ARG A 22 15.65 -6.33 15.30
N ASP A 23 16.80 -6.90 14.95
CA ASP A 23 17.12 -7.25 13.56
C ASP A 23 16.29 -8.44 13.06
N LYS A 24 16.05 -9.45 13.91
CA LYS A 24 15.08 -10.53 13.63
C LYS A 24 13.66 -9.99 13.43
N GLU A 25 13.23 -9.06 14.28
CA GLU A 25 11.90 -8.42 14.18
C GLU A 25 11.77 -7.65 12.86
N LYS A 26 12.79 -6.86 12.48
CA LYS A 26 12.84 -6.14 11.21
C LYS A 26 12.74 -7.07 10.00
N LYS A 27 13.51 -8.16 9.98
CA LYS A 27 13.46 -9.16 8.89
C LYS A 27 12.07 -9.78 8.77
N ARG A 28 11.44 -10.14 9.89
CA ARG A 28 10.07 -10.67 9.91
C ARG A 28 9.06 -9.65 9.37
N GLN A 29 9.16 -8.40 9.79
CA GLN A 29 8.29 -7.32 9.32
C GLN A 29 8.45 -7.07 7.82
N ALA A 30 9.70 -7.05 7.32
CA ALA A 30 9.99 -6.90 5.90
C ALA A 30 9.36 -8.03 5.07
N ARG A 31 9.53 -9.29 5.50
CA ARG A 31 8.91 -10.45 4.85
C ARG A 31 7.38 -10.34 4.83
N ALA A 32 6.76 -10.04 5.97
CA ALA A 32 5.31 -9.88 6.05
C ALA A 32 4.79 -8.73 5.16
N SER A 33 5.59 -7.68 4.97
CA SER A 33 5.27 -6.57 4.08
C SER A 33 5.30 -6.98 2.61
N ILE A 34 6.31 -7.76 2.20
CA ILE A 34 6.44 -8.28 0.83
C ILE A 34 5.28 -9.22 0.52
N GLU A 35 5.02 -10.20 1.40
CA GLU A 35 3.93 -11.17 1.22
C GLU A 35 2.57 -10.48 1.14
N ARG A 36 2.35 -9.43 1.93
CA ARG A 36 1.13 -8.61 1.84
C ARG A 36 1.02 -7.89 0.51
N LYS A 37 2.11 -7.23 0.08
CA LYS A 37 2.16 -6.52 -1.19
C LYS A 37 1.84 -7.48 -2.34
N GLU A 38 2.41 -8.68 -2.33
CA GLU A 38 2.15 -9.71 -3.32
C GLU A 38 0.67 -10.15 -3.36
N ARG A 39 0.06 -10.44 -2.20
CA ARG A 39 -1.37 -10.82 -2.13
C ARG A 39 -2.28 -9.74 -2.70
N VAL A 40 -2.06 -8.49 -2.29
CA VAL A 40 -2.86 -7.35 -2.73
C VAL A 40 -2.68 -7.10 -4.23
N LEU A 41 -1.44 -7.09 -4.72
CA LEU A 41 -1.18 -6.88 -6.15
C LEU A 41 -1.70 -8.02 -7.02
N THR A 42 -1.69 -9.26 -6.51
CA THR A 42 -2.27 -10.42 -7.18
C THR A 42 -3.79 -10.28 -7.30
N HIS A 43 -4.47 -9.92 -6.21
CA HIS A 43 -5.91 -9.74 -6.19
C HIS A 43 -6.34 -8.71 -7.24
N TYR A 44 -5.79 -7.49 -7.16
CA TYR A 44 -6.15 -6.41 -8.09
C TYR A 44 -5.50 -6.53 -9.48
N GLY A 45 -4.51 -7.41 -9.63
CA GLY A 45 -3.88 -7.80 -10.89
C GLY A 45 -4.63 -8.88 -11.67
N GLY A 46 -5.85 -9.24 -11.23
CA GLY A 46 -6.69 -10.24 -11.90
C GLY A 46 -6.19 -11.65 -11.65
N GLY A 47 -5.80 -11.94 -10.40
CA GLY A 47 -5.25 -13.24 -9.99
C GLY A 47 -3.77 -13.43 -10.32
N LYS A 48 -3.07 -12.41 -10.80
CA LYS A 48 -1.63 -12.44 -11.10
C LYS A 48 -0.97 -11.15 -10.65
N VAL A 49 0.31 -11.20 -10.27
CA VAL A 49 1.13 -10.01 -10.02
C VAL A 49 1.47 -9.37 -11.37
N LYS A 50 0.56 -8.54 -11.91
CA LYS A 50 0.74 -7.85 -13.18
C LYS A 50 -0.03 -6.54 -13.25
N CYS A 51 0.46 -5.63 -14.09
CA CYS A 51 -0.27 -4.43 -14.49
C CYS A 51 -1.58 -4.80 -15.21
N ARG A 52 -2.66 -4.08 -14.92
CA ARG A 52 -3.99 -4.24 -15.54
C ARG A 52 -4.21 -3.41 -16.79
N TRP A 53 -3.25 -2.54 -17.15
CA TRP A 53 -3.35 -1.75 -18.37
C TRP A 53 -3.28 -2.64 -19.61
N GLU A 54 -4.16 -2.42 -20.57
CA GLU A 54 -4.25 -3.21 -21.81
C GLU A 54 -2.92 -3.20 -22.58
N GLY A 55 -2.45 -4.38 -22.99
CA GLY A 55 -1.16 -4.56 -23.66
C GLY A 55 0.08 -4.38 -22.76
N CYS A 56 -0.05 -4.23 -21.44
CA CYS A 56 1.09 -4.12 -20.53
C CYS A 56 1.56 -5.50 -20.01
N GLY A 57 2.84 -5.82 -20.21
CA GLY A 57 3.45 -7.06 -19.72
C GLY A 57 4.20 -6.95 -18.37
N VAL A 58 4.16 -5.79 -17.70
CA VAL A 58 4.93 -5.59 -16.46
C VAL A 58 4.35 -6.44 -15.33
N SER A 59 5.19 -7.32 -14.78
CA SER A 59 4.89 -8.22 -13.66
C SER A 59 5.88 -8.10 -12.48
N ASP A 60 6.86 -7.20 -12.58
CA ASP A 60 7.81 -6.96 -11.49
C ASP A 60 7.13 -6.22 -10.33
N ILE A 61 7.09 -6.87 -9.17
CA ILE A 61 6.42 -6.39 -7.96
C ILE A 61 6.95 -5.04 -7.49
N ASP A 62 8.22 -4.71 -7.76
CA ASP A 62 8.86 -3.50 -7.28
C ASP A 62 8.41 -2.25 -8.03
N VAL A 63 7.97 -2.43 -9.29
CA VAL A 63 7.45 -1.34 -10.14
C VAL A 63 5.92 -1.37 -10.26
N LEU A 64 5.24 -2.27 -9.54
CA LEU A 64 3.79 -2.33 -9.43
C LEU A 64 3.29 -1.60 -8.18
N SER A 65 2.11 -1.02 -8.31
CA SER A 65 1.43 -0.21 -7.31
C SER A 65 -0.09 -0.39 -7.41
N ILE A 66 -0.79 0.00 -6.34
CA ILE A 66 -2.25 0.08 -6.35
C ILE A 66 -2.69 1.47 -6.83
N ASP A 67 -3.58 1.45 -7.82
CA ASP A 67 -4.26 2.62 -8.37
C ASP A 67 -5.75 2.59 -8.03
N HIS A 68 -6.30 3.77 -7.77
CA HIS A 68 -7.72 4.01 -7.54
C HIS A 68 -8.45 4.12 -8.87
N VAL A 69 -9.32 3.17 -9.21
CA VAL A 69 -10.01 3.12 -10.52
C VAL A 69 -10.76 4.43 -10.81
N PHE A 70 -11.43 4.99 -9.79
CA PHE A 70 -12.27 6.19 -9.88
C PHE A 70 -11.53 7.53 -9.69
N ASP A 71 -10.19 7.52 -9.64
CA ASP A 71 -9.36 8.72 -9.41
C ASP A 71 -9.65 9.45 -8.06
N ASP A 72 -10.31 8.77 -7.13
CA ASP A 72 -10.77 9.25 -5.81
C ASP A 72 -9.74 9.04 -4.68
N GLY A 73 -8.48 8.77 -5.05
CA GLY A 73 -7.44 8.41 -4.08
C GLY A 73 -7.14 9.51 -3.05
N ALA A 74 -7.37 10.78 -3.38
CA ALA A 74 -7.24 11.89 -2.44
C ALA A 74 -8.30 11.83 -1.33
N GLU A 75 -9.56 11.68 -1.73
CA GLU A 75 -10.71 11.57 -0.83
C GLU A 75 -10.61 10.31 0.04
N HIS A 76 -10.21 9.18 -0.57
CA HIS A 76 -9.97 7.96 0.18
C HIS A 76 -8.89 8.14 1.25
N ARG A 77 -7.76 8.76 0.88
CA ARG A 77 -6.67 9.03 1.84
C ARG A 77 -7.12 9.96 2.98
N GLU A 78 -7.95 10.95 2.68
CA GLU A 78 -8.53 11.83 3.70
C GLU A 78 -9.43 11.05 4.67
N LYS A 79 -10.34 10.22 4.14
CA LYS A 79 -11.27 9.40 4.93
C LYS A 79 -10.54 8.43 5.87
N ILE A 80 -9.46 7.79 5.41
CA ILE A 80 -8.76 6.76 6.19
C ILE A 80 -7.65 7.30 7.10
N CYS A 81 -7.01 8.43 6.76
CA CYS A 81 -5.90 8.98 7.54
C CYS A 81 -6.34 10.06 8.55
N GLY A 82 -7.52 10.66 8.36
CA GLY A 82 -7.94 11.85 9.09
C GLY A 82 -6.99 13.04 8.92
N SER A 83 -7.14 14.06 9.77
CA SER A 83 -6.37 15.31 9.73
C SER A 83 -4.89 15.20 10.08
N LYS A 84 -4.39 14.01 10.46
CA LYS A 84 -2.98 13.80 10.84
C LYS A 84 -2.10 13.31 9.69
N HIS A 85 -2.63 13.08 8.49
CA HIS A 85 -1.92 12.60 7.30
C HIS A 85 -0.87 11.49 7.59
N THR A 86 -1.10 10.67 8.62
CA THR A 86 -0.24 9.53 8.89
C THR A 86 -0.44 8.57 7.73
N LYS A 87 0.63 8.27 6.97
CA LYS A 87 0.60 7.35 5.84
C LYS A 87 -0.07 6.03 6.26
N VAL A 88 -1.35 5.88 5.95
CA VAL A 88 -2.00 4.59 6.04
C VAL A 88 -1.38 3.72 4.97
N ASP A 89 -0.80 2.60 5.41
CA ASP A 89 -0.35 1.55 4.51
C ASP A 89 -1.58 1.00 3.77
N ILE A 90 -1.75 1.45 2.51
CA ILE A 90 -2.89 1.09 1.67
C ILE A 90 -3.00 -0.42 1.49
N TYR A 91 -1.88 -1.14 1.42
CA TYR A 91 -1.87 -2.60 1.29
C TYR A 91 -2.48 -3.25 2.53
N ARG A 92 -2.11 -2.76 3.72
CA ARG A 92 -2.70 -3.23 4.98
C ARG A 92 -4.17 -2.89 5.09
N TRP A 93 -4.57 -1.70 4.64
CA TRP A 93 -5.97 -1.31 4.64
C TRP A 93 -6.80 -2.21 3.72
N LEU A 94 -6.35 -2.47 2.50
CA LEU A 94 -7.06 -3.31 1.53
C LEU A 94 -7.21 -4.75 2.03
N GLU A 95 -6.16 -5.32 2.61
CA GLU A 95 -6.20 -6.66 3.21
C GLU A 95 -7.17 -6.72 4.40
N ALA A 96 -7.14 -5.72 5.29
CA ALA A 96 -8.00 -5.68 6.47
C ALA A 96 -9.49 -5.46 6.15
N ASN A 97 -9.80 -4.84 5.00
CA ASN A 97 -11.16 -4.57 4.54
C ASN A 97 -11.67 -5.63 3.54
N GLY A 98 -10.99 -6.77 3.41
CA GLY A 98 -11.48 -7.88 2.59
C GLY A 98 -11.40 -7.65 1.08
N PHE A 99 -10.45 -6.84 0.63
CA PHE A 99 -10.23 -6.51 -0.80
C PHE A 99 -11.46 -5.88 -1.49
N PRO A 100 -11.87 -4.66 -1.07
CA PRO A 100 -13.00 -3.98 -1.70
C PRO A 100 -12.75 -3.64 -3.18
N GLU A 101 -13.81 -3.48 -3.96
CA GLU A 101 -13.72 -3.03 -5.34
C GLU A 101 -13.22 -1.57 -5.47
N GLY A 102 -12.96 -1.13 -6.71
CA GLY A 102 -12.50 0.24 -7.00
C GLY A 102 -10.98 0.42 -7.06
N TYR A 103 -10.23 -0.68 -7.02
CA TYR A 103 -8.77 -0.68 -7.11
C TYR A 103 -8.26 -1.56 -8.23
N GLN A 104 -7.08 -1.24 -8.76
CA GLN A 104 -6.40 -2.02 -9.78
C GLN A 104 -4.88 -2.00 -9.55
N THR A 105 -4.20 -3.08 -9.96
CA THR A 105 -2.74 -3.11 -9.98
C THR A 105 -2.24 -2.45 -11.27
N LEU A 106 -1.43 -1.40 -11.17
CA LEU A 106 -0.77 -0.76 -12.31
C LEU A 106 0.74 -0.69 -12.10
N CYS A 107 1.51 -0.66 -13.19
CA CYS A 107 2.90 -0.22 -13.09
C CYS A 107 2.97 1.30 -12.92
N LEU A 108 4.06 1.79 -12.33
CA LEU A 108 4.24 3.22 -12.05
C LEU A 108 4.07 4.10 -13.29
N ASN A 109 4.52 3.64 -14.46
CA ASN A 109 4.36 4.37 -15.72
C ASN A 109 2.88 4.47 -16.15
N HIS A 110 2.11 3.40 -15.99
CA HIS A 110 0.68 3.41 -16.36
C HIS A 110 -0.16 4.19 -15.35
N GLN A 111 0.18 4.15 -14.07
CA GLN A 111 -0.43 5.02 -13.07
C GLN A 111 -0.18 6.50 -13.41
N PHE A 112 1.04 6.87 -13.80
CA PHE A 112 1.35 8.23 -14.25
C PHE A 112 0.64 8.60 -15.55
N LYS A 113 0.60 7.69 -16.54
CA LYS A 113 -0.13 7.88 -17.80
C LYS A 113 -1.62 8.13 -17.54
N LYS A 114 -2.24 7.41 -16.60
CA LYS A 114 -3.64 7.61 -16.20
C LYS A 114 -3.89 9.05 -15.74
N GLU A 115 -3.02 9.55 -14.85
CA GLU A 115 -3.11 10.92 -14.33
C GLU A 115 -2.91 11.98 -15.44
N ILE A 116 -1.97 11.76 -16.36
CA ILE A 116 -1.80 12.64 -17.53
C ILE A 116 -3.09 12.67 -18.36
N LEU A 117 -3.70 11.52 -18.63
CA LEU A 117 -4.93 11.44 -19.41
C LEU A 117 -6.10 12.13 -18.69
N ARG A 118 -6.20 11.99 -17.36
CA ARG A 118 -7.19 12.71 -16.54
C ARG A 118 -7.06 14.22 -16.70
N ARG A 119 -5.86 14.77 -16.47
CA ARG A 119 -5.58 16.21 -16.63
C ARG A 119 -5.81 16.72 -18.05
N LYS A 120 -5.47 15.92 -19.07
CA LYS A 120 -5.73 16.28 -20.47
C LYS A 120 -7.23 16.36 -20.77
N ARG A 121 -8.04 15.49 -20.18
CA ARG A 121 -9.51 15.55 -20.30
C ARG A 121 -10.04 16.83 -19.65
N GLU A 122 -9.63 17.13 -18.41
CA GLU A 122 -10.05 18.34 -17.68
C GLU A 122 -9.67 19.63 -18.43
N ARG A 123 -8.49 19.67 -19.08
CA ARG A 123 -8.04 20.82 -19.88
C ARG A 123 -8.73 20.99 -21.22
N LYS A 124 -9.23 19.92 -21.84
CA LYS A 124 -9.90 19.99 -23.15
C LYS A 124 -11.27 20.68 -23.11
N TRP A 125 -11.80 20.91 -21.91
CA TRP A 125 -13.06 21.59 -21.65
C TRP A 125 -12.87 22.98 -21.00
N MET A 126 -11.63 23.47 -20.93
CA MET A 126 -11.28 24.87 -20.66
C MET A 126 -10.90 25.55 -21.97
#